data_AF-A0A392WCX6-F1
#
_entry.id   AF-A0A392WCX6-F1
#
_cell.length_a   1.000
_cell.length_b   1.000
_cell.length_c   1.000
_cell.angle_alpha   90.00
_cell.angle_beta   90.00
_cell.angle_gamma   90.00
#
_symmetry.space_group_name_H-M   'P 1'
#
loop_
_entity.id
_entity.type
_entity.pdbx_description
1 polymer ?
#
loop_
_entity_poly.entity_id
_entity_poly.type
_entity_poly.pdbx_seq_one_letter_code
_entity_poly.pdbx_strand_id
1 'polypeptide(L)' 'WDKHCEESFQELKRRLTTAPVLTLPDAKEPFVVYCDASKMGLGGVLMQS' A
#
# COMPACT_ATOMS: atom_id res chain seq x y z
N TRP A 1 10.17 18.89 -7.39
CA TRP A 1 9.02 18.17 -7.98
C TRP A 1 8.87 18.68 -9.40
N ASP A 2 9.06 17.81 -10.38
CA ASP A 2 8.86 18.12 -11.80
C ASP A 2 7.79 17.20 -12.41
N LYS A 3 7.53 17.36 -13.71
CA LYS A 3 6.53 16.53 -14.41
C LYS A 3 6.86 15.04 -14.37
N HIS A 4 8.13 14.67 -14.48
CA HIS A 4 8.56 13.28 -14.47
C HIS A 4 8.39 12.63 -13.09
N CYS A 5 8.66 13.40 -12.04
CA CYS A 5 8.40 13.01 -10.64
C CYS A 5 6.91 12.75 -10.41
N GLU A 6 6.03 13.64 -10.89
CA GLU A 6 4.57 13.47 -10.76
C GLU A 6 4.09 12.20 -11.49
N GLU A 7 4.51 12.01 -12.74
CA GLU A 7 4.13 10.84 -13.53
C GLU A 7 4.57 9.53 -12.86
N SER A 8 5.79 9.50 -12.34
CA SER A 8 6.32 8.33 -11.61
C SER A 8 5.53 8.06 -10.32
N PHE A 9 5.14 9.11 -9.60
CA PHE A 9 4.37 8.95 -8.37
C PHE A 9 2.93 8.47 -8.64
N GLN A 10 2.30 8.96 -9.71
CA GLN A 10 0.98 8.48 -10.12
C GLN A 10 1.02 7.02 -10.58
N GLU A 11 2.06 6.63 -11.32
CA GLU A 11 2.27 5.24 -11.70
C GLU A 11 2.50 4.34 -10.47
N LEU A 12 3.24 4.81 -9.46
CA LEU A 12 3.42 4.09 -8.19
C LEU A 12 2.08 3.86 -7.48
N LYS A 13 1.26 4.91 -7.34
CA LYS A 13 -0.08 4.78 -6.76
C LYS A 13 -0.90 3.75 -7.51
N ARG A 14 -0.93 3.84 -8.85
CA ARG A 14 -1.66 2.93 -9.71
C ARG A 14 -1.26 1.48 -9.43
N ARG A 15 0.05 1.18 -9.40
CA ARG A 15 0.56 -0.17 -9.12
C ARG A 15 0.16 -0.68 -7.73
N LEU A 16 0.22 0.17 -6.70
CA LEU A 16 -0.16 -0.19 -5.34
C LEU A 16 -1.66 -0.44 -5.17
N THR A 17 -2.50 0.21 -5.99
CA THR A 17 -3.96 0.07 -5.95
C THR A 17 -4.53 -0.91 -6.97
N THR A 18 -3.68 -1.67 -7.65
CA THR A 18 -4.11 -2.66 -8.65
C THR A 18 -3.49 -4.03 -8.38
N ALA A 19 -4.05 -5.08 -8.98
CA ALA A 19 -3.42 -6.40 -8.97
C ALA A 19 -2.00 -6.33 -9.60
N PRO A 20 -1.03 -7.10 -9.07
CA PRO A 20 -1.19 -8.11 -8.02
C PRO A 20 -1.07 -7.58 -6.57
N VAL A 21 -0.79 -6.28 -6.37
CA VAL A 21 -0.55 -5.72 -5.02
C VAL A 21 -1.85 -5.63 -4.21
N LEU A 22 -2.91 -5.08 -4.82
CA LEU A 22 -4.24 -5.05 -4.23
C LEU A 22 -5.11 -6.12 -4.92
N THR A 23 -5.16 -7.30 -4.31
CA THR A 23 -5.97 -8.42 -4.78
C THR A 23 -6.99 -8.84 -3.72
N LEU A 24 -7.94 -9.68 -4.11
CA LEU A 24 -8.85 -10.32 -3.16
C LEU A 24 -8.04 -11.19 -2.20
N PRO A 25 -8.27 -11.07 -0.89
CA PRO A 25 -7.53 -11.84 0.09
C PRO A 25 -7.93 -13.32 0.06
N ASP A 26 -6.98 -14.21 0.39
CA ASP A 26 -7.29 -15.62 0.64
C ASP A 26 -7.72 -15.79 2.10
N ALA A 27 -8.95 -16.23 2.34
CA ALA A 27 -9.48 -16.44 3.69
C ALA A 27 -8.78 -17.57 4.47
N LYS A 28 -7.96 -18.40 3.79
CA LYS A 28 -7.18 -19.48 4.41
C LYS A 28 -5.82 -19.01 4.92
N GLU A 29 -5.33 -17.89 4.41
CA GLU A 29 -4.02 -17.35 4.79
C GLU A 29 -4.15 -16.34 5.93
N PRO A 30 -3.20 -16.33 6.88
CA PRO A 30 -3.21 -15.37 7.96
C PRO A 30 -2.95 -13.96 7.44
N PHE A 31 -3.56 -12.97 8.10
CA PHE A 31 -3.23 -11.58 7.88
C PHE A 31 -2.19 -11.10 8.90
N VAL A 32 -1.28 -10.22 8.45
CA VAL A 32 -0.36 -9.49 9.30
C VAL A 32 -0.68 -8.01 9.20
N VAL A 33 -0.85 -7.36 10.35
CA VAL A 33 -1.01 -5.90 10.43
C VAL A 33 0.32 -5.28 10.80
N TYR A 34 0.80 -4.38 9.95
CA TYR A 34 1.92 -3.50 10.25
C TYR A 34 1.38 -2.13 10.61
N CYS A 35 1.71 -1.64 11.80
CA CYS A 35 1.31 -0.31 12.25
C CYS A 35 2.54 0.52 12.59
N ASP A 36 2.50 1.82 12.28
CA ASP A 36 3.48 2.79 12.73
C ASP A 36 2.80 4.09 13.14
N ALA A 37 3.36 4.78 14.13
CA ALA A 37 2.79 5.97 14.71
C ALA A 37 3.83 7.09 14.81
N SER A 38 3.40 8.30 14.44
CA SER A 38 4.12 9.54 14.66
C SER A 38 3.40 10.41 15.69
N LYS A 39 4.03 11.52 16.09
CA LYS A 39 3.40 12.51 16.98
C LYS A 39 2.08 13.08 16.44
N MET A 40 1.88 13.05 15.12
CA MET A 40 0.76 13.71 14.45
C MET A 40 -0.26 12.74 13.85
N GLY A 41 0.02 11.44 13.84
CA GLY A 41 -0.86 10.48 13.19
C GLY A 41 -0.37 9.04 13.28
N LEU A 42 -1.31 8.13 13.06
CA LEU A 42 -1.13 6.69 13.05
C LEU A 42 -1.41 6.17 11.64
N GLY A 43 -0.60 5.23 11.17
CA GLY A 43 -0.80 4.50 9.92
C GLY A 43 -0.75 3.00 10.15
N GLY A 44 -1.45 2.24 9.30
CA GLY A 44 -1.41 0.79 9.31
C GLY A 44 -1.65 0.19 7.92
N VAL A 45 -1.06 -0.98 7.68
CA VAL A 45 -1.24 -1.78 6.47
C VAL A 45 -1.56 -3.21 6.85
N LEU A 46 -2.61 -3.76 6.25
CA LEU A 46 -2.97 -5.18 6.33
C LEU A 46 -2.32 -5.91 5.15
N MET A 47 -1.53 -6.94 5.40
CA MET A 47 -0.85 -7.73 4.37
C MET A 47 -1.12 -9.22 4.53
N GLN A 48 -1.15 -9.93 3.41
CA GLN A 48 -1.06 -11.39 3.32
C GLN A 48 0.17 -11.74 2.48
N SER A 49 0.85 -12.82 2.84
CA SER A 49 2.05 -13.30 2.13
C SER A 49 1.70 -14.25 0.99
#